data_AF-A0AAJ1UGT2-F1
#
_entry.id   AF-A0AAJ1UGT2-F1
#
_cell.length_a   1.000
_cell.length_b   1.000
_cell.length_c   1.000
_cell.angle_alpha   90.00
_cell.angle_beta   90.00
_cell.angle_gamma   90.00
#
_symmetry.space_group_name_H-M   'P 1'
#
loop_
_entity.id
_entity.type
_entity.pdbx_description
1 polymer ?
#
loop_
_entity_poly.entity_id
_entity_poly.type
_entity_poly.pdbx_seq_one_letter_code
_entity_poly.pdbx_strand_id
1 'polypeptide(L)'
;MEELIKKKRDLECAVISIEFELMELSKGLNDNDADEYIANVALKRPNVDQVKINTKGHITDKTGSTAVNFRENLEKEIAETIDQLKYELYLFKIVIEKLDIAFRVISEEGKKIIELKYIENLTWFEIEDNLLITKNKGQDIRKKSIERLRSISRITAQQYKQVIEILDLK
;
A
#
# COMPACT_ATOMS: atom_id res chain seq x y z
N MET A 1 -16.01 9.02 1.42
CA MET A 1 -15.45 10.39 1.38
C MET A 1 -14.83 10.74 2.72
N GLU A 2 -15.62 10.85 3.79
CA GLU A 2 -15.08 11.11 5.14
C GLU A 2 -14.03 10.08 5.56
N GLU A 3 -14.29 8.80 5.32
CA GLU A 3 -13.34 7.74 5.64
C GLU A 3 -12.02 7.86 4.85
N LEU A 4 -12.08 8.25 3.57
CA LEU A 4 -10.86 8.54 2.79
C LEU A 4 -10.09 9.73 3.35
N ILE A 5 -10.80 10.75 3.86
CA ILE A 5 -10.15 11.93 4.44
C ILE A 5 -9.41 11.55 5.72
N LYS A 6 -10.02 10.72 6.58
CA LYS A 6 -9.36 10.21 7.78
C LYS A 6 -8.09 9.41 7.43
N LYS A 7 -8.19 8.53 6.44
CA LYS A 7 -7.09 7.69 5.96
C LYS A 7 -6.12 8.43 5.02
N LYS A 8 -6.22 9.76 4.86
CA LYS A 8 -5.34 10.52 3.95
C LYS A 8 -3.86 10.32 4.30
N ARG A 9 -3.51 10.38 5.58
CA ARG A 9 -2.13 10.14 6.04
C ARG A 9 -1.68 8.71 5.76
N ASP A 10 -2.57 7.73 5.97
CA ASP A 10 -2.27 6.32 5.69
C ASP A 10 -1.98 6.10 4.20
N LEU A 11 -2.72 6.78 3.31
CA LEU A 11 -2.46 6.77 1.87
C LEU A 11 -1.09 7.34 1.52
N GLU A 12 -0.74 8.50 2.11
CA GLU A 12 0.57 9.13 1.89
C GLU A 12 1.71 8.23 2.37
N CYS A 13 1.56 7.60 3.55
CA CYS A 13 2.52 6.62 4.06
C CYS A 13 2.63 5.38 3.18
N ALA A 14 1.50 4.85 2.69
CA ALA A 14 1.47 3.69 1.81
C ALA A 14 2.19 3.96 0.48
N VAL A 15 2.02 5.16 -0.09
CA VAL A 15 2.77 5.59 -1.28
C VAL A 15 4.28 5.52 -1.04
N ILE A 16 4.76 6.10 0.07
CA ILE A 16 6.19 6.10 0.41
C ILE A 16 6.71 4.67 0.58
N SER A 17 5.94 3.82 1.28
CA SER A 17 6.30 2.42 1.49
C SER A 17 6.41 1.64 0.18
N ILE A 18 5.43 1.81 -0.72
CA ILE A 18 5.42 1.12 -2.02
C ILE A 18 6.55 1.63 -2.92
N GLU A 19 6.86 2.93 -2.89
CA GLU A 19 7.99 3.49 -3.64
C GLU A 19 9.33 2.90 -3.16
N PHE A 20 9.49 2.72 -1.86
CA PHE A 20 10.67 2.06 -1.28
C PHE A 20 10.75 0.59 -1.70
N GLU A 21 9.65 -0.15 -1.61
CA GLU A 21 9.59 -1.56 -2.01
C GLU A 21 9.90 -1.76 -3.50
N LEU A 22 9.34 -0.92 -4.37
CA LEU A 22 9.66 -0.90 -5.80
C LEU A 22 11.13 -0.57 -6.06
N MET A 23 11.71 0.36 -5.29
CA MET A 23 13.13 0.68 -5.38
C MET A 23 14.00 -0.54 -5.03
N GLU A 24 13.70 -1.26 -3.94
CA GLU A 24 14.42 -2.48 -3.57
C GLU A 24 14.27 -3.58 -4.63
N LEU A 25 13.04 -3.86 -5.08
CA LEU A 25 12.79 -4.88 -6.11
C LEU A 25 13.46 -4.53 -7.45
N SER A 26 13.60 -3.24 -7.78
CA SER A 26 14.28 -2.80 -9.01
C SER A 26 15.79 -3.01 -9.01
N LYS A 27 16.41 -3.22 -7.84
CA LYS A 27 17.85 -3.56 -7.73
C LYS A 27 18.14 -4.97 -8.24
N GLY A 28 17.11 -5.82 -8.39
CA GLY A 28 17.21 -7.18 -8.90
C GLY A 28 17.63 -8.20 -7.84
N LEU A 29 17.53 -9.48 -8.19
CA LEU A 29 18.06 -10.59 -7.39
C LEU A 29 19.59 -10.54 -7.39
N ASN A 30 20.21 -10.56 -6.21
CA ASN A 30 21.64 -10.82 -6.12
C ASN A 30 21.88 -12.34 -6.14
N ASP A 31 23.05 -12.79 -6.60
CA ASP A 31 23.39 -14.22 -6.65
C ASP A 31 23.23 -14.92 -5.28
N ASN A 32 23.42 -14.18 -4.19
CA ASN A 32 23.22 -14.65 -2.81
C ASN A 32 21.76 -15.03 -2.50
N ASP A 33 20.77 -14.36 -3.09
CA ASP A 33 19.34 -14.60 -2.81
C ASP A 33 18.89 -15.95 -3.41
N ALA A 34 19.44 -16.29 -4.57
CA ALA A 34 19.24 -17.59 -5.20
C ALA A 34 19.93 -18.71 -4.39
N ASP A 35 21.17 -18.48 -3.96
CA ASP A 35 21.96 -19.45 -3.20
C ASP A 35 21.40 -19.70 -1.78
N GLU A 36 20.92 -18.66 -1.09
CA GLU A 36 20.31 -18.77 0.24
C GLU A 36 19.00 -19.57 0.21
N TYR A 37 18.18 -19.40 -0.83
CA TYR A 37 16.97 -20.18 -0.99
C TYR A 37 17.26 -21.63 -1.43
N ILE A 38 18.20 -21.85 -2.35
CA ILE A 38 18.66 -23.20 -2.72
C ILE A 38 19.18 -23.94 -1.49
N ALA A 39 19.96 -23.27 -0.63
CA ALA A 39 20.41 -23.83 0.63
C ALA A 39 19.23 -24.21 1.54
N ASN A 40 18.24 -23.33 1.70
CA ASN A 40 17.05 -23.61 2.51
C ASN A 40 16.20 -24.78 1.97
N VAL A 41 16.11 -24.96 0.65
CA VAL A 41 15.39 -26.09 0.02
C VAL A 41 16.19 -27.39 0.07
N ALA A 42 17.52 -27.33 -0.11
CA ALA A 42 18.41 -28.48 0.04
C ALA A 42 18.38 -29.01 1.48
N LEU A 43 18.30 -28.10 2.46
CA LEU A 43 18.20 -28.41 3.89
C LEU A 43 16.79 -28.89 4.30
N LYS A 44 15.74 -28.52 3.57
CA LYS A 44 14.34 -28.96 3.81
C LYS A 44 14.03 -30.41 3.34
N ARG A 45 15.03 -31.25 3.10
CA ARG A 45 14.83 -32.72 2.99
C ARG A 45 15.13 -33.44 4.31
N PRO A 46 14.15 -33.62 5.22
CA PRO A 46 14.27 -34.61 6.26
C PRO A 46 13.84 -35.97 5.67
N ASN A 47 14.82 -36.84 5.44
CA ASN A 47 14.72 -38.26 5.80
C ASN A 47 16.14 -38.79 5.91
N VAL A 48 16.70 -38.53 7.08
CA VAL A 48 17.78 -39.30 7.67
C VAL A 48 17.18 -40.67 7.97
N ASP A 49 17.22 -41.57 6.99
CA ASP A 49 17.40 -42.99 7.26
C ASP A 49 17.69 -43.73 5.93
N GLN A 50 18.88 -44.35 5.91
CA GLN A 50 19.34 -45.31 4.90
C GLN A 50 19.78 -44.79 3.53
N VAL A 51 20.85 -43.99 3.44
CA VAL A 51 21.75 -44.09 2.29
C VAL A 51 23.21 -43.99 2.74
N LYS A 52 23.94 -45.09 2.57
CA LYS A 52 25.40 -45.14 2.69
C LYS A 52 26.02 -44.09 1.77
N ILE A 53 26.79 -43.17 2.34
CA ILE A 53 27.54 -42.17 1.60
C ILE A 53 28.63 -42.89 0.81
N ASN A 54 28.37 -43.17 -0.47
CA ASN A 54 29.38 -43.53 -1.45
C ASN A 54 29.80 -42.24 -2.16
N THR A 55 30.99 -41.73 -1.83
CA THR A 55 31.59 -40.50 -2.35
C THR A 55 32.11 -40.66 -3.79
N LYS A 56 31.23 -41.03 -4.72
CA LYS A 56 31.44 -40.87 -6.18
C LYS A 56 30.07 -40.65 -6.84
N GLY A 57 29.58 -39.41 -6.82
CA GLY A 57 28.27 -39.07 -7.38
C GLY A 57 28.40 -37.96 -8.42
N HIS A 58 28.02 -38.27 -9.66
CA HIS A 58 27.75 -37.28 -10.70
C HIS A 58 26.84 -36.18 -10.16
N ILE A 59 27.28 -34.92 -10.20
CA ILE A 59 26.41 -33.76 -10.02
C ILE A 59 25.55 -33.68 -11.27
N THR A 60 24.46 -34.45 -11.29
CA THR A 60 23.57 -34.55 -12.45
C THR A 60 22.87 -33.22 -12.74
N ASP A 61 22.84 -32.88 -14.02
CA ASP A 61 22.09 -31.81 -14.74
C ASP A 61 20.70 -31.44 -14.18
N LYS A 62 20.05 -32.36 -13.45
CA LYS A 62 18.76 -32.13 -12.78
C LYS A 62 18.80 -31.02 -11.74
N THR A 63 19.91 -30.86 -11.01
CA THR A 63 20.04 -29.77 -10.02
C THR A 63 20.14 -28.41 -10.72
N GLY A 64 20.86 -28.33 -11.85
CA GLY A 64 20.95 -27.13 -12.69
C GLY A 64 19.63 -26.78 -13.36
N SER A 65 18.93 -27.75 -13.94
CA SER A 65 17.58 -27.55 -14.51
C SER A 65 16.55 -27.10 -13.47
N THR A 66 16.60 -27.64 -12.25
CA THR A 66 15.70 -27.23 -11.16
C THR A 66 16.01 -25.80 -10.71
N ALA A 67 17.28 -25.42 -10.62
CA ALA A 67 17.71 -24.07 -10.26
C ALA A 67 17.35 -23.02 -11.33
N VAL A 68 17.47 -23.35 -12.62
CA VAL A 68 17.07 -22.47 -13.73
C VAL A 68 15.56 -22.25 -13.75
N ASN A 69 14.76 -23.31 -13.70
CA ASN A 69 13.29 -23.19 -13.64
C ASN A 69 12.83 -22.42 -12.39
N PHE A 70 13.57 -22.54 -11.29
CA PHE A 70 13.27 -21.81 -10.05
C PHE A 70 13.58 -20.32 -10.18
N ARG A 71 14.73 -19.96 -10.73
CA ARG A 71 15.09 -18.57 -10.98
C ARG A 71 14.07 -17.89 -11.90
N GLU A 72 13.65 -18.58 -12.96
CA GLU A 72 12.60 -18.10 -13.87
C GLU A 72 11.25 -17.88 -13.14
N ASN A 73 10.88 -18.78 -12.22
CA ASN A 73 9.67 -18.61 -11.41
C ASN A 73 9.78 -17.43 -10.43
N LEU A 74 10.91 -17.26 -9.76
CA LEU A 74 11.14 -16.11 -8.88
C LEU A 74 11.14 -14.78 -9.65
N GLU A 75 11.81 -14.73 -10.79
CA GLU A 75 11.80 -13.55 -11.66
C GLU A 75 10.38 -13.20 -12.10
N LYS A 76 9.55 -14.22 -12.39
CA LYS A 76 8.13 -14.03 -12.71
C LYS A 76 7.32 -13.53 -11.53
N GLU A 77 7.48 -14.11 -10.33
CA GLU A 77 6.79 -13.65 -9.11
C GLU A 77 7.17 -12.22 -8.74
N ILE A 78 8.45 -11.86 -8.87
CA ILE A 78 8.94 -10.49 -8.67
C ILE A 78 8.31 -9.54 -9.69
N ALA A 79 8.25 -9.93 -10.96
CA ALA A 79 7.63 -9.11 -12.00
C ALA A 79 6.13 -8.88 -11.72
N GLU A 80 5.39 -9.94 -11.34
CA GLU A 80 3.98 -9.85 -10.96
C GLU A 80 3.78 -8.92 -9.74
N THR A 81 4.64 -9.04 -8.73
CA THR A 81 4.63 -8.19 -7.53
C THR A 81 4.89 -6.72 -7.89
N ILE A 82 5.89 -6.45 -8.74
CA ILE A 82 6.21 -5.10 -9.21
C ILE A 82 5.00 -4.48 -9.93
N ASP A 83 4.33 -5.24 -10.79
CA ASP A 83 3.17 -4.73 -11.53
C ASP A 83 1.97 -4.46 -10.62
N GLN A 84 1.74 -5.32 -9.62
CA GLN A 84 0.73 -5.06 -8.59
C GLN A 84 1.07 -3.78 -7.79
N LEU A 85 2.30 -3.65 -7.30
CA LEU A 85 2.75 -2.47 -6.54
C LEU A 85 2.64 -1.19 -7.36
N LYS A 86 3.00 -1.22 -8.65
CA LYS A 86 2.81 -0.07 -9.56
C LYS A 86 1.34 0.32 -9.70
N TYR A 87 0.45 -0.66 -9.81
CA TYR A 87 -0.99 -0.42 -9.88
C TYR A 87 -1.53 0.20 -8.59
N GLU A 88 -1.17 -0.35 -7.44
CA GLU A 88 -1.54 0.18 -6.12
C GLU A 88 -1.02 1.62 -5.94
N LEU A 89 0.25 1.86 -6.28
CA LEU A 89 0.88 3.17 -6.23
C LEU A 89 0.14 4.19 -7.11
N TYR A 90 -0.18 3.81 -8.35
CA TYR A 90 -0.93 4.66 -9.27
C TYR A 90 -2.30 5.01 -8.69
N LEU A 91 -3.02 4.02 -8.16
CA LEU A 91 -4.34 4.18 -7.57
C LEU A 91 -4.31 5.11 -6.34
N PHE A 92 -3.32 4.97 -5.46
CA PHE A 92 -3.18 5.86 -4.31
C PHE A 92 -2.85 7.29 -4.73
N LYS A 93 -1.88 7.46 -5.63
CA LYS A 93 -1.50 8.79 -6.14
C LYS A 93 -2.68 9.52 -6.77
N ILE A 94 -3.45 8.86 -7.63
CA ILE A 94 -4.60 9.50 -8.28
C ILE A 94 -5.70 9.87 -7.27
N VAL A 95 -5.93 9.07 -6.23
CA VAL A 95 -6.92 9.38 -5.19
C VAL A 95 -6.45 10.53 -4.30
N ILE A 96 -5.17 10.54 -3.89
CA ILE A 96 -4.57 11.66 -3.14
C ILE A 96 -4.70 12.96 -3.94
N GLU A 97 -4.29 12.95 -5.22
CA GLU A 97 -4.33 14.14 -6.06
C GLU A 97 -5.77 14.66 -6.25
N LYS A 98 -6.74 13.76 -6.46
CA LYS A 98 -8.16 14.11 -6.51
C LYS A 98 -8.67 14.72 -5.21
N LEU A 99 -8.23 14.21 -4.06
CA LEU A 99 -8.56 14.79 -2.76
C LEU A 99 -7.95 16.18 -2.62
N ASP A 100 -6.67 16.35 -2.95
CA ASP A 100 -5.98 17.64 -2.83
C ASP A 100 -6.59 18.71 -3.74
N ILE A 101 -6.92 18.37 -4.98
CA ILE A 101 -7.65 19.26 -5.89
C ILE A 101 -9.01 19.64 -5.27
N ALA A 102 -9.74 18.67 -4.73
CA ALA A 102 -11.03 18.95 -4.11
C ALA A 102 -10.89 19.84 -2.86
N PHE A 103 -9.85 19.60 -2.04
CA PHE A 103 -9.53 20.43 -0.87
C PHE A 103 -9.24 21.86 -1.27
N ARG A 104 -8.52 22.11 -2.36
CA ARG A 104 -8.21 23.49 -2.83
C ARG A 104 -9.47 24.33 -3.13
N VAL A 105 -10.59 23.70 -3.46
CA VAL A 105 -11.81 24.39 -3.92
C VAL A 105 -12.83 24.62 -2.79
N ILE A 106 -12.70 23.95 -1.64
CA ILE A 106 -13.56 24.23 -0.48
C ILE A 106 -13.11 25.49 0.26
N SER A 107 -14.03 26.15 0.97
CA SER A 107 -13.74 27.35 1.76
C SER A 107 -12.72 27.07 2.86
N GLU A 108 -11.95 28.09 3.26
CA GLU A 108 -10.96 27.98 4.34
C GLU A 108 -11.60 27.52 5.66
N GLU A 109 -12.77 28.07 6.03
CA GLU A 109 -13.53 27.57 7.20
C GLU A 109 -13.87 26.08 7.08
N GLY A 110 -14.24 25.63 5.88
CA GLY A 110 -14.55 24.24 5.59
C GLY A 110 -13.33 23.33 5.70
N LYS A 111 -12.18 23.76 5.17
CA LYS A 111 -10.89 23.04 5.30
C LYS A 111 -10.55 22.87 6.77
N LYS A 112 -10.57 23.98 7.52
CA LYS A 112 -10.24 24.00 8.95
C LYS A 112 -11.11 23.05 9.75
N ILE A 113 -12.43 23.07 9.55
CA ILE A 113 -13.34 22.15 10.24
C ILE A 113 -13.05 20.69 9.86
N ILE A 114 -12.77 20.39 8.60
CA ILE A 114 -12.45 19.03 8.15
C ILE A 114 -11.13 18.54 8.76
N GLU A 115 -10.09 19.37 8.77
CA GLU A 115 -8.80 19.07 9.38
C GLU A 115 -8.95 18.76 10.88
N LEU A 116 -9.57 19.68 11.63
CA LEU A 116 -9.80 19.49 13.08
C LEU A 116 -10.63 18.22 13.34
N LYS A 117 -11.66 17.97 12.53
CA LYS A 117 -12.60 16.86 12.77
C LYS A 117 -12.05 15.49 12.39
N TYR A 118 -11.30 15.39 11.30
CA TYR A 118 -10.93 14.09 10.71
C TYR A 118 -9.44 13.79 10.76
N ILE A 119 -8.58 14.80 10.86
CA ILE A 119 -7.12 14.63 10.93
C ILE A 119 -6.67 14.74 12.38
N GLU A 120 -7.16 15.74 13.11
CA GLU A 120 -6.85 15.93 14.54
C GLU A 120 -7.83 15.19 15.47
N ASN A 121 -8.90 14.63 14.90
CA ASN A 121 -9.90 13.82 15.60
C ASN A 121 -10.57 14.54 16.81
N LEU A 122 -10.71 15.87 16.73
CA LEU A 122 -11.33 16.65 17.79
C LEU A 122 -12.85 16.40 17.90
N THR A 123 -13.36 16.55 19.11
CA THR A 123 -14.80 16.59 19.41
C THR A 123 -15.43 17.88 18.90
N TRP A 124 -16.76 17.90 18.80
CA TRP A 124 -17.44 19.14 18.38
C TRP A 124 -17.25 20.28 19.37
N PHE A 125 -17.19 19.97 20.67
CA PHE A 125 -16.94 20.95 21.72
C PHE A 125 -15.57 21.62 21.56
N GLU A 126 -14.52 20.83 21.35
CA GLU A 126 -13.17 21.36 21.10
C GLU A 126 -13.12 22.20 19.81
N ILE A 127 -13.88 21.83 18.78
CA ILE A 127 -13.96 22.61 17.53
C ILE A 127 -14.69 23.94 17.74
N GLU A 128 -15.75 23.96 18.56
CA GLU A 128 -16.44 25.20 18.94
C GLU A 128 -15.48 26.17 19.63
N ASP A 129 -14.70 25.68 20.60
CA ASP A 129 -13.71 26.47 21.32
C ASP A 129 -12.58 26.97 20.41
N ASN A 130 -12.09 26.12 19.48
CA ASN A 130 -11.00 26.48 18.57
C ASN A 130 -11.40 27.52 17.51
N LEU A 131 -12.64 27.47 17.02
CA LEU A 131 -13.09 28.32 15.91
C LEU A 131 -14.08 29.41 16.32
N LEU A 132 -14.47 29.46 17.61
CA LEU A 132 -15.47 30.39 18.14
C LEU A 132 -16.79 30.35 17.34
N ILE A 133 -17.22 29.15 16.95
CA ILE A 133 -18.47 28.89 16.25
C ILE A 133 -19.37 27.97 17.07
N THR A 134 -20.67 28.00 16.82
CA THR A 134 -21.58 27.00 17.39
C THR A 134 -21.47 25.66 16.66
N LYS A 135 -21.76 24.57 17.36
CA LYS A 135 -21.75 23.20 16.87
C LYS A 135 -22.62 23.05 15.63
N ASN A 136 -23.82 23.62 15.65
CA ASN A 136 -24.75 23.56 14.51
C ASN A 136 -24.12 24.22 13.28
N LYS A 137 -23.52 25.41 13.44
CA LYS A 137 -22.82 26.09 12.34
C LYS A 137 -21.64 25.25 11.83
N GLY A 138 -20.83 24.69 12.72
CA GLY A 138 -19.70 23.82 12.36
C GLY A 138 -20.13 22.56 11.61
N GLN A 139 -21.20 21.92 12.06
CA GLN A 139 -21.79 20.75 11.41
C GLN A 139 -22.34 21.07 10.03
N ASP A 140 -23.00 22.21 9.87
CA ASP A 140 -23.52 22.68 8.58
C ASP A 140 -22.40 22.98 7.58
N ILE A 141 -21.36 23.67 8.03
CA ILE A 141 -20.17 23.93 7.19
C ILE A 141 -19.53 22.62 6.79
N ARG A 142 -19.28 21.71 7.74
CA ARG A 142 -18.73 20.37 7.47
C ARG A 142 -19.58 19.64 6.43
N LYS A 143 -20.90 19.61 6.58
CA LYS A 143 -21.80 18.93 5.64
C LYS A 143 -21.64 19.48 4.23
N LYS A 144 -21.72 20.81 4.08
CA LYS A 144 -21.55 21.49 2.78
C LYS A 144 -20.17 21.21 2.18
N SER A 145 -19.11 21.25 2.98
CA SER A 145 -17.75 20.97 2.53
C SER A 145 -17.57 19.51 2.08
N ILE A 146 -18.11 18.53 2.81
CA ILE A 146 -18.05 17.11 2.42
C ILE A 146 -18.85 16.85 1.13
N GLU A 147 -20.04 17.46 0.98
CA GLU A 147 -20.82 17.37 -0.25
C GLU A 147 -20.05 17.98 -1.44
N ARG A 148 -19.40 19.13 -1.22
CA ARG A 148 -18.57 19.76 -2.23
C ARG A 148 -17.35 18.91 -2.60
N LEU A 149 -16.61 18.38 -1.63
CA LEU A 149 -15.49 17.46 -1.86
C LEU A 149 -15.92 16.23 -2.67
N ARG A 150 -17.08 15.65 -2.33
CA ARG A 150 -17.63 14.52 -3.07
C ARG A 150 -17.93 14.89 -4.52
N SER A 151 -18.51 16.07 -4.76
CA SER A 151 -18.85 16.51 -6.12
C SER A 151 -17.61 16.76 -7.01
N ILE A 152 -16.52 17.28 -6.43
CA ILE A 152 -15.34 17.72 -7.19
C ILE A 152 -14.34 16.59 -7.39
N SER A 153 -14.06 15.81 -6.35
CA SER A 153 -12.99 14.81 -6.36
C SER A 153 -13.16 13.75 -7.45
N ARG A 154 -14.40 13.49 -7.91
CA ARG A 154 -14.70 12.49 -8.94
C ARG A 154 -14.03 11.12 -8.65
N ILE A 155 -13.92 10.78 -7.37
CA ILE A 155 -13.46 9.46 -6.93
C ILE A 155 -14.62 8.50 -7.14
N THR A 156 -14.42 7.49 -7.98
CA THR A 156 -15.48 6.52 -8.27
C THR A 156 -15.69 5.59 -7.08
N ALA A 157 -16.86 4.94 -7.00
CA ALA A 157 -17.12 3.93 -5.98
C ALA A 157 -16.12 2.76 -6.05
N GLN A 158 -15.69 2.39 -7.27
CA GLN A 158 -14.67 1.38 -7.48
C GLN A 158 -13.30 1.81 -6.94
N GLN A 159 -12.85 3.03 -7.26
CA GLN A 159 -11.59 3.57 -6.73
C GLN A 159 -11.62 3.62 -5.20
N TYR A 160 -12.72 4.11 -4.63
CA TYR A 160 -12.92 4.10 -3.18
C TYR A 160 -12.79 2.69 -2.60
N LYS A 161 -13.50 1.72 -3.17
CA LYS A 161 -13.51 0.34 -2.68
C LYS A 161 -12.11 -0.28 -2.74
N GLN A 162 -11.44 -0.19 -3.88
CA GLN A 162 -10.10 -0.74 -4.06
C GLN A 162 -9.10 -0.11 -3.09
N VAL A 163 -9.15 1.22 -2.92
CA VAL A 163 -8.25 1.91 -1.99
C VAL A 163 -8.46 1.44 -0.54
N ILE A 164 -9.71 1.35 -0.10
CA ILE A 164 -10.02 0.89 1.25
C ILE A 164 -9.62 -0.58 1.44
N GLU A 165 -9.89 -1.44 0.45
CA GLU A 165 -9.48 -2.84 0.49
C GLU A 165 -7.96 -2.97 0.63
N ILE A 166 -7.17 -2.25 -0.17
CA ILE A 166 -5.70 -2.32 -0.08
C ILE A 166 -5.18 -1.80 1.26
N LEU A 167 -5.79 -0.73 1.81
CA LEU A 167 -5.37 -0.17 3.10
C LEU A 167 -5.76 -1.04 4.30
N ASP A 168 -6.91 -1.73 4.24
CA ASP A 168 -7.42 -2.52 5.37
C ASP A 168 -6.99 -4.00 5.30
N LEU A 169 -6.45 -4.47 4.17
CA LEU A 169 -5.93 -5.85 3.97
C LEU A 169 -4.43 -6.01 4.26
N LYS A 170 -3.82 -5.10 5.03
CA LYS A 170 -2.44 -5.28 5.54
C LYS A 170 -2.43 -5.19 7.07
#